data_AF-F7XMV0-F1
#
_entry.id   AF-F7XMV0-F1
#
_cell.length_a   1.000
_cell.length_b   1.000
_cell.length_c   1.000
_cell.angle_alpha   90.00
_cell.angle_beta   90.00
_cell.angle_gamma   90.00
#
_symmetry.space_group_name_H-M   'P 1'
#
loop_
_entity.id
_entity.type
_entity.pdbx_description
1 polymer ?
#
loop_
_entity_poly.entity_id
_entity_poly.type
_entity_poly.pdbx_seq_one_letter_code
_entity_poly.pdbx_strand_id
1 'polypeptide(L)'
;MKHTATIILKLLCFIVLILTVPISITTADDAFTLESRIDIENRGLSWKYIEMYEEDRSYLIKQYIDANIGNRDGFVSAWELHKADKVMRQRLHDNIMQDMNVQINKSYDGIYPVNVDAELSHELIGRVSQPSAVRNLYIVEYEFRDFFYKMGSDMSFSGIPGTKVSITMPETIEVTAVNGVENKTITRINRITYITGEFGNKGQITVHYNSTHINSESNSDTLEDDIKIQKPVDIIDTFFKNICTVSVNKQ
;
A
#
# COMPACT_ATOMS: atom_id res chain seq x y z
N MET A 1 -14.02 -23.22 5.68
CA MET A 1 -12.62 -23.59 6.03
C MET A 1 -11.67 -23.73 4.83
N LYS A 2 -12.15 -23.93 3.59
CA LYS A 2 -11.28 -24.05 2.39
C LYS A 2 -10.78 -22.70 1.82
N HIS A 3 -11.44 -21.59 2.12
CA HIS A 3 -11.08 -20.26 1.59
C HIS A 3 -9.85 -19.63 2.27
N THR A 4 -9.72 -19.79 3.59
CA THR A 4 -8.62 -19.21 4.38
C THR A 4 -7.26 -19.85 4.09
N ALA A 5 -7.24 -21.16 3.80
CA ALA A 5 -6.02 -21.87 3.41
C ALA A 5 -5.49 -21.45 2.03
N THR A 6 -6.39 -21.00 1.14
CA THR A 6 -6.00 -20.59 -0.23
C THR A 6 -5.38 -19.19 -0.24
N ILE A 7 -5.84 -18.29 0.65
CA ILE A 7 -5.33 -16.92 0.77
C ILE A 7 -3.94 -16.92 1.45
N ILE A 8 -3.78 -17.70 2.53
CA ILE A 8 -2.48 -17.84 3.23
C ILE A 8 -1.45 -18.51 2.31
N LEU A 9 -1.82 -19.51 1.52
CA LEU A 9 -0.91 -20.18 0.56
C LEU A 9 -0.50 -19.27 -0.62
N LYS A 10 -1.39 -18.37 -1.05
CA LYS A 10 -1.14 -17.43 -2.16
C LYS A 10 -0.34 -16.20 -1.73
N LEU A 11 -0.55 -15.71 -0.51
CA LEU A 11 0.28 -14.64 0.04
C LEU A 11 1.66 -15.15 0.51
N LEU A 12 1.77 -16.42 0.92
CA LEU A 12 3.08 -17.08 1.10
C LEU A 12 3.85 -17.15 -0.23
N CYS A 13 3.16 -17.36 -1.37
CA CYS A 13 3.78 -17.30 -2.70
C CYS A 13 4.28 -15.91 -3.08
N PHE A 14 3.82 -14.84 -2.42
CA PHE A 14 4.23 -13.47 -2.70
C PHE A 14 5.71 -13.20 -2.39
N ILE A 15 6.32 -13.95 -1.44
CA ILE A 15 7.76 -13.88 -1.15
C ILE A 15 8.46 -15.26 -1.29
N VAL A 16 7.73 -16.38 -1.23
CA VAL A 16 8.33 -17.71 -1.51
C VAL A 16 8.77 -17.88 -2.97
N LEU A 17 8.31 -17.07 -3.92
CA LEU A 17 8.90 -17.05 -5.28
C LEU A 17 10.16 -16.17 -5.42
N ILE A 18 10.55 -15.44 -4.36
CA ILE A 18 11.90 -14.89 -4.15
C ILE A 18 12.74 -15.88 -3.29
N LEU A 19 12.12 -16.91 -2.70
CA LEU A 19 12.75 -17.93 -1.85
C LEU A 19 12.47 -19.36 -2.36
N THR A 20 13.13 -19.80 -3.43
CA THR A 20 13.42 -21.24 -3.63
C THR A 20 14.64 -21.70 -2.82
N VAL A 21 14.86 -21.08 -1.66
CA VAL A 21 15.78 -21.57 -0.63
C VAL A 21 14.91 -21.90 0.58
N PRO A 22 14.91 -23.15 1.08
CA PRO A 22 14.12 -23.51 2.25
C PRO A 22 14.77 -22.87 3.48
N ILE A 23 14.35 -21.66 3.84
CA ILE A 23 14.74 -21.07 5.11
C ILE A 23 13.64 -21.44 6.10
N SER A 24 13.91 -22.47 6.90
CA SER A 24 13.22 -22.73 8.15
C SER A 24 13.39 -21.48 9.02
N ILE A 25 12.38 -20.61 9.08
CA ILE A 25 12.44 -19.38 9.86
C ILE A 25 12.17 -19.75 11.32
N THR A 26 13.24 -20.01 12.06
CA THR A 26 13.23 -19.97 13.52
C THR A 26 14.03 -18.76 13.97
N THR A 27 13.42 -17.96 14.85
CA THR A 27 13.98 -16.92 15.73
C THR A 27 14.62 -15.69 15.09
N ALA A 28 14.04 -14.52 15.41
CA ALA A 28 14.69 -13.21 15.58
C ALA A 28 16.02 -13.04 14.84
N ASP A 29 15.96 -12.91 13.53
CA ASP A 29 17.09 -12.51 12.72
C ASP A 29 16.79 -11.12 12.17
N ASP A 30 17.37 -10.09 12.78
CA ASP A 30 17.19 -8.67 12.39
C ASP A 30 17.80 -8.37 11.01
N ALA A 31 18.49 -9.34 10.39
CA ALA A 31 19.20 -9.15 9.14
C ALA A 31 18.30 -9.04 7.89
N PHE A 32 17.01 -9.38 8.00
CA PHE A 32 15.99 -9.04 7.02
C PHE A 32 14.74 -8.54 7.73
N THR A 33 14.24 -7.39 7.32
CA THR A 33 12.99 -6.86 7.86
C THR A 33 12.05 -6.45 6.75
N LEU A 34 10.77 -6.70 6.99
CA LEU A 34 9.68 -6.26 6.14
C LEU A 34 8.77 -5.36 6.98
N GLU A 35 8.44 -4.18 6.43
CA GLU A 35 7.48 -3.25 7.02
C GLU A 35 6.35 -2.97 6.04
N SER A 36 5.12 -2.88 6.57
CA SER A 36 3.95 -2.40 5.86
C SER A 36 3.50 -1.05 6.41
N ARG A 37 3.42 -0.03 5.56
CA ARG A 37 2.88 1.27 5.91
C ARG A 37 1.62 1.54 5.11
N ILE A 38 0.51 1.76 5.80
CA ILE A 38 -0.81 1.93 5.23
C ILE A 38 -1.30 3.32 5.61
N ASP A 39 -1.40 4.20 4.63
CA ASP A 39 -1.88 5.56 4.80
C ASP A 39 -3.27 5.64 4.16
N ILE A 40 -4.32 5.79 4.99
CA ILE A 40 -5.70 5.94 4.52
C ILE A 40 -6.01 7.42 4.41
N GLU A 41 -6.47 7.83 3.24
CA GLU A 41 -6.92 9.18 2.96
C GLU A 41 -8.45 9.22 2.77
N ASN A 42 -8.99 10.43 2.67
CA ASN A 42 -10.43 10.61 2.49
C ASN A 42 -10.96 10.02 1.17
N ARG A 43 -10.12 9.84 0.14
CA ARG A 43 -10.53 9.35 -1.19
C ARG A 43 -9.71 8.16 -1.70
N GLY A 44 -8.89 7.56 -0.85
CA GLY A 44 -8.02 6.49 -1.28
C GLY A 44 -7.14 5.95 -0.17
N LEU A 45 -6.21 5.09 -0.54
CA LEU A 45 -5.22 4.52 0.37
C LEU A 45 -3.92 4.27 -0.38
N SER A 46 -2.80 4.53 0.29
CA SER A 46 -1.46 4.14 -0.14
C SER A 46 -0.95 3.03 0.79
N TRP A 47 -0.58 1.89 0.21
CA TRP A 47 0.11 0.80 0.89
C TRP A 47 1.55 0.70 0.40
N LYS A 48 2.50 0.92 1.31
CA LYS A 48 3.94 0.77 1.06
C LYS A 48 4.48 -0.49 1.74
N TYR A 49 5.20 -1.29 0.98
CA TYR A 49 6.00 -2.41 1.47
C TYR A 49 7.47 -2.02 1.43
N ILE A 50 8.16 -2.16 2.55
CA ILE A 50 9.57 -1.78 2.69
C ILE A 50 10.33 -3.05 3.04
N GLU A 51 11.15 -3.52 2.11
CA GLU A 51 12.07 -4.64 2.33
C GLU A 51 13.45 -4.08 2.66
N MET A 52 14.02 -4.52 3.77
CA MET A 52 15.37 -4.15 4.19
C MET A 52 16.20 -5.40 4.39
N TYR A 53 17.38 -5.42 3.78
CA TYR A 53 18.39 -6.44 3.98
C TYR A 53 19.59 -5.78 4.63
N GLU A 54 20.02 -6.33 5.75
CA GLU A 54 21.32 -6.04 6.32
C GLU A 54 22.42 -6.65 5.45
N GLU A 55 23.63 -6.13 5.60
CA GLU A 55 24.73 -6.27 4.65
C GLU A 55 24.92 -7.70 4.13
N ASP A 56 25.00 -8.69 5.00
CA ASP A 56 25.27 -10.10 4.63
C ASP A 56 24.09 -10.78 3.93
N ARG A 57 22.85 -10.36 4.21
CA ARG A 57 21.63 -10.89 3.58
C ARG A 57 21.35 -10.29 2.20
N SER A 58 21.95 -9.15 1.87
CA SER A 58 21.82 -8.52 0.54
C SER A 58 22.29 -9.42 -0.60
N TYR A 59 23.19 -10.37 -0.32
CA TYR A 59 23.62 -11.40 -1.25
C TYR A 59 22.43 -12.17 -1.86
N LEU A 60 21.37 -12.45 -1.08
CA LEU A 60 20.23 -13.26 -1.54
C LEU A 60 19.49 -12.58 -2.70
N ILE A 61 19.21 -11.29 -2.56
CA ILE A 61 18.51 -10.52 -3.58
C ILE A 61 19.42 -10.22 -4.78
N LYS A 62 20.71 -9.94 -4.56
CA LYS A 62 21.68 -9.79 -5.65
C LYS A 62 21.83 -11.09 -6.45
N GLN A 63 21.96 -12.22 -5.76
CA GLN A 63 22.03 -13.53 -6.38
C GLN A 63 20.77 -13.84 -7.17
N TYR A 64 19.59 -13.49 -6.65
CA TYR A 64 18.33 -13.66 -7.37
C TYR A 64 18.33 -12.88 -8.69
N ILE A 65 18.72 -11.60 -8.66
CA ILE A 65 18.75 -10.73 -9.83
C ILE A 65 19.73 -11.27 -10.86
N ASP A 66 20.98 -11.52 -10.47
CA ASP A 66 22.00 -12.08 -11.35
C ASP A 66 21.55 -13.42 -11.96
N ALA A 67 20.97 -14.31 -11.15
CA ALA A 67 20.64 -15.67 -11.59
C ALA A 67 19.36 -15.82 -12.42
N ASN A 68 18.35 -14.97 -12.19
CA ASN A 68 17.03 -15.11 -12.81
C ASN A 68 16.69 -14.02 -13.80
N ILE A 69 17.34 -12.86 -13.69
CA ILE A 69 17.06 -11.68 -14.52
C ILE A 69 18.26 -11.37 -15.40
N GLY A 70 19.45 -11.53 -14.84
CA GLY A 70 20.74 -11.27 -15.44
C GLY A 70 21.35 -12.44 -16.20
N ASN A 71 22.68 -12.40 -16.31
CA ASN A 71 23.48 -13.32 -17.12
C ASN A 71 24.29 -14.34 -16.29
N ARG A 72 24.16 -14.37 -14.96
CA ARG A 72 24.88 -15.28 -14.04
C ARG A 72 26.40 -15.07 -14.01
N ASP A 73 26.86 -13.84 -14.10
CA ASP A 73 28.30 -13.52 -14.06
C ASP A 73 28.80 -13.15 -12.65
N GLY A 74 27.93 -13.21 -11.63
CA GLY A 74 28.26 -12.87 -10.25
C GLY A 74 28.29 -11.36 -10.00
N PHE A 75 27.72 -10.56 -10.91
CA PHE A 75 27.61 -9.12 -10.80
C PHE A 75 26.19 -8.68 -11.19
N VAL A 76 25.65 -7.71 -10.47
CA VAL A 76 24.40 -7.04 -10.83
C VAL A 76 24.73 -5.70 -11.45
N SER A 77 24.41 -5.58 -12.72
CA SER A 77 24.56 -4.34 -13.50
C SER A 77 23.31 -3.47 -13.45
N ALA A 78 23.45 -2.20 -13.84
CA ALA A 78 22.34 -1.26 -13.86
C ALA A 78 21.17 -1.71 -14.77
N TRP A 79 21.45 -2.39 -15.89
CA TRP A 79 20.39 -2.88 -16.77
C TRP A 79 19.66 -4.09 -16.18
N GLU A 80 20.35 -4.93 -15.41
CA GLU A 80 19.74 -6.05 -14.69
C GLU A 80 18.85 -5.56 -13.56
N LEU A 81 19.30 -4.55 -12.83
CA LEU A 81 18.48 -3.88 -11.81
C LEU A 81 17.24 -3.24 -12.45
N HIS A 82 17.39 -2.50 -13.54
CA HIS A 82 16.24 -1.91 -14.25
C HIS A 82 15.23 -2.95 -14.74
N LYS A 83 15.73 -4.09 -15.23
CA LYS A 83 14.87 -5.22 -15.63
C LYS A 83 14.21 -5.86 -14.41
N ALA A 84 14.91 -5.94 -13.28
CA ALA A 84 14.37 -6.42 -12.02
C ALA A 84 13.23 -5.54 -11.52
N ASP A 85 13.39 -4.21 -11.51
CA ASP A 85 12.34 -3.25 -11.16
C ASP A 85 11.07 -3.51 -11.95
N LYS A 86 11.20 -3.62 -13.29
CA LYS A 86 10.07 -3.87 -14.18
C LYS A 86 9.38 -5.20 -13.88
N VAL A 87 10.14 -6.25 -13.63
CA VAL A 87 9.60 -7.58 -13.31
C VAL A 87 8.87 -7.56 -11.95
N MET A 88 9.45 -6.92 -10.94
CA MET A 88 8.82 -6.84 -9.62
C MET A 88 7.56 -5.99 -9.63
N ARG A 89 7.58 -4.82 -10.30
CA ARG A 89 6.40 -3.99 -10.51
C ARG A 89 5.28 -4.76 -11.21
N GLN A 90 5.59 -5.44 -12.30
CA GLN A 90 4.58 -6.22 -13.05
C GLN A 90 3.98 -7.34 -12.19
N ARG A 91 4.81 -8.06 -11.44
CA ARG A 91 4.32 -9.13 -10.56
C ARG A 91 3.45 -8.60 -9.44
N LEU A 92 3.85 -7.52 -8.78
CA LEU A 92 3.03 -6.88 -7.76
C LEU A 92 1.69 -6.44 -8.36
N HIS A 93 1.72 -5.82 -9.55
CA HIS A 93 0.52 -5.39 -10.25
C HIS A 93 -0.42 -6.57 -10.52
N ASP A 94 0.08 -7.63 -11.14
CA ASP A 94 -0.73 -8.80 -11.49
C ASP A 94 -1.36 -9.46 -10.25
N ASN A 95 -0.62 -9.49 -9.13
CA ASN A 95 -1.13 -10.01 -7.86
C ASN A 95 -2.25 -9.15 -7.28
N ILE A 96 -2.08 -7.82 -7.24
CA ILE A 96 -3.11 -6.91 -6.73
C ILE A 96 -4.38 -6.97 -7.60
N MET A 97 -4.23 -7.06 -8.91
CA MET A 97 -5.36 -7.19 -9.83
C MET A 97 -6.08 -8.54 -9.72
N GLN A 98 -5.36 -9.60 -9.32
CA GLN A 98 -5.94 -10.92 -9.10
C GLN A 98 -6.65 -11.03 -7.76
N ASP A 99 -6.07 -10.50 -6.69
CA ASP A 99 -6.59 -10.59 -5.33
C ASP A 99 -6.17 -9.34 -4.54
N MET A 100 -7.09 -8.38 -4.42
CA MET A 100 -6.82 -7.15 -3.68
C MET A 100 -6.61 -7.45 -2.20
N ASN A 101 -5.61 -6.80 -1.62
CA ASN A 101 -5.23 -6.95 -0.23
C ASN A 101 -6.05 -6.04 0.73
N VAL A 102 -6.98 -5.23 0.20
CA VAL A 102 -7.86 -4.34 0.97
C VAL A 102 -9.32 -4.68 0.70
N GLN A 103 -10.14 -4.67 1.75
CA GLN A 103 -11.60 -4.79 1.67
C GLN A 103 -12.27 -3.78 2.60
N ILE A 104 -13.44 -3.26 2.22
CA ILE A 104 -14.33 -2.50 3.10
C ILE A 104 -15.62 -3.28 3.25
N ASN A 105 -16.09 -3.49 4.49
CA ASN A 105 -17.25 -4.34 4.81
C ASN A 105 -17.18 -5.73 4.14
N LYS A 106 -15.98 -6.33 4.10
CA LYS A 106 -15.69 -7.62 3.43
C LYS A 106 -15.99 -7.64 1.93
N SER A 107 -16.04 -6.48 1.30
CA SER A 107 -16.26 -6.28 -0.13
C SER A 107 -15.09 -5.53 -0.75
N TYR A 108 -14.90 -5.75 -2.04
CA TYR A 108 -13.99 -5.01 -2.91
C TYR A 108 -14.72 -3.85 -3.63
N ASP A 109 -16.04 -3.77 -3.50
CA ASP A 109 -16.83 -2.78 -4.23
C ASP A 109 -16.46 -1.35 -3.84
N GLY A 110 -16.23 -0.51 -4.85
CA GLY A 110 -15.84 0.88 -4.67
C GLY A 110 -14.38 1.11 -4.28
N ILE A 111 -13.52 0.10 -4.38
CA ILE A 111 -12.07 0.20 -4.21
C ILE A 111 -11.40 -0.14 -5.53
N TYR A 112 -10.56 0.75 -6.05
CA TYR A 112 -9.92 0.58 -7.35
C TYR A 112 -8.40 0.73 -7.21
N PRO A 113 -7.59 -0.27 -7.57
CA PRO A 113 -6.15 -0.11 -7.64
C PRO A 113 -5.82 0.81 -8.82
N VAL A 114 -5.16 1.93 -8.56
CA VAL A 114 -4.87 2.97 -9.58
C VAL A 114 -3.39 3.05 -9.94
N ASN A 115 -2.51 2.65 -9.03
CA ASN A 115 -1.07 2.67 -9.28
C ASN A 115 -0.37 1.54 -8.52
N VAL A 116 0.67 1.00 -9.17
CA VAL A 116 1.56 0.00 -8.60
C VAL A 116 2.97 0.32 -9.03
N ASP A 117 3.86 0.50 -8.05
CA ASP A 117 5.26 0.84 -8.29
C ASP A 117 6.22 -0.03 -7.48
N ALA A 118 7.45 -0.10 -7.96
CA ALA A 118 8.58 -0.75 -7.33
C ALA A 118 9.84 0.09 -7.57
N GLU A 119 10.61 0.26 -6.50
CA GLU A 119 11.89 0.96 -6.46
C GLU A 119 12.89 0.05 -5.75
N LEU A 120 13.69 -0.68 -6.52
CA LEU A 120 14.78 -1.46 -5.98
C LEU A 120 16.00 -0.56 -5.71
N SER A 121 16.72 -0.86 -4.64
CA SER A 121 17.86 -0.07 -4.21
C SER A 121 19.01 -0.09 -5.21
N HIS A 122 19.63 1.06 -5.49
CA HIS A 122 20.87 1.11 -6.28
C HIS A 122 22.04 0.38 -5.61
N GLU A 123 21.98 0.14 -4.29
CA GLU A 123 22.94 -0.68 -3.52
C GLU A 123 22.99 -2.14 -3.98
N LEU A 124 22.01 -2.56 -4.79
CA LEU A 124 22.01 -3.86 -5.45
C LEU A 124 23.05 -3.97 -6.57
N ILE A 125 23.51 -2.85 -7.14
CA ILE A 125 24.51 -2.84 -8.22
C ILE A 125 25.88 -3.24 -7.66
N GLY A 126 26.58 -4.13 -8.34
CA GLY A 126 27.93 -4.56 -7.95
C GLY A 126 28.06 -6.07 -7.88
N ARG A 127 29.16 -6.54 -7.27
CA ARG A 127 29.38 -7.97 -7.10
C ARG A 127 28.32 -8.57 -6.19
N VAL A 128 27.78 -9.74 -6.56
CA VAL A 128 26.80 -10.47 -5.76
C VAL A 128 27.35 -10.79 -4.37
N SER A 129 28.63 -11.14 -4.27
CA SER A 129 29.30 -11.46 -3.00
C SER A 129 29.61 -10.24 -2.13
N GLN A 130 29.36 -9.02 -2.60
CA GLN A 130 29.66 -7.80 -1.85
C GLN A 130 28.44 -7.42 -0.99
N PRO A 131 28.59 -7.42 0.33
CA PRO A 131 27.54 -6.98 1.25
C PRO A 131 27.16 -5.52 1.01
N SER A 132 25.87 -5.18 1.15
CA SER A 132 25.37 -3.81 1.03
C SER A 132 24.07 -3.66 1.83
N ALA A 133 23.83 -2.50 2.42
CA ALA A 133 22.55 -2.21 3.06
C ALA A 133 21.50 -1.93 1.98
N VAL A 134 20.59 -2.87 1.75
CA VAL A 134 19.59 -2.77 0.68
C VAL A 134 18.25 -2.38 1.27
N ARG A 135 17.62 -1.36 0.69
CA ARG A 135 16.25 -0.97 1.01
C ARG A 135 15.42 -0.84 -0.26
N ASN A 136 14.51 -1.78 -0.47
CA ASN A 136 13.56 -1.74 -1.58
C ASN A 136 12.21 -1.19 -1.12
N LEU A 137 11.51 -0.50 -2.00
CA LEU A 137 10.19 0.05 -1.75
C LEU A 137 9.22 -0.42 -2.82
N TYR A 138 8.04 -0.87 -2.40
CA TYR A 138 6.94 -1.18 -3.29
C TYR A 138 5.71 -0.41 -2.84
N ILE A 139 4.96 0.14 -3.79
CA ILE A 139 3.84 1.04 -3.52
C ILE A 139 2.62 0.54 -4.27
N VAL A 140 1.49 0.47 -3.58
CA VAL A 140 0.18 0.22 -4.16
C VAL A 140 -0.75 1.33 -3.74
N GLU A 141 -1.35 2.01 -4.70
CA GLU A 141 -2.31 3.09 -4.43
C GLU A 141 -3.70 2.66 -4.90
N TYR A 142 -4.68 2.97 -4.07
CA TYR A 142 -6.08 2.69 -4.30
C TYR A 142 -6.88 3.99 -4.29
N GLU A 143 -7.82 4.10 -5.22
CA GLU A 143 -8.85 5.13 -5.21
C GLU A 143 -10.17 4.54 -4.68
N PHE A 144 -10.87 5.35 -3.91
CA PHE A 144 -12.19 5.04 -3.40
C PHE A 144 -13.28 5.72 -4.23
N ARG A 145 -14.37 5.00 -4.49
CA ARG A 145 -15.54 5.53 -5.21
C ARG A 145 -16.14 6.75 -4.51
N ASP A 146 -16.20 6.71 -3.19
CA ASP A 146 -16.77 7.74 -2.33
C ASP A 146 -15.76 8.16 -1.26
N PHE A 147 -16.13 9.20 -0.50
CA PHE A 147 -15.34 9.57 0.67
C PHE A 147 -15.31 8.43 1.70
N PHE A 148 -14.15 8.16 2.27
CA PHE A 148 -13.92 7.04 3.20
C PHE A 148 -14.93 7.01 4.37
N TYR A 149 -15.34 8.16 4.90
CA TYR A 149 -16.33 8.23 5.98
C TYR A 149 -17.77 7.81 5.59
N LYS A 150 -18.06 7.70 4.28
CA LYS A 150 -19.31 7.13 3.75
C LYS A 150 -19.13 5.65 3.39
N MET A 151 -17.91 5.15 3.41
CA MET A 151 -17.58 3.79 3.00
C MET A 151 -17.54 2.87 4.21
N GLY A 152 -18.66 2.19 4.44
CA GLY A 152 -18.74 1.11 5.41
C GLY A 152 -18.43 1.51 6.85
N SER A 153 -18.14 0.50 7.66
CA SER A 153 -17.84 0.61 9.09
C SER A 153 -16.64 -0.25 9.52
N ASP A 154 -16.13 -1.08 8.61
CA ASP A 154 -14.91 -1.86 8.81
C ASP A 154 -14.07 -1.94 7.54
N MET A 155 -12.75 -1.93 7.72
CA MET A 155 -11.78 -2.12 6.66
C MET A 155 -10.82 -3.22 7.06
N SER A 156 -10.55 -4.14 6.14
CA SER A 156 -9.67 -5.28 6.36
C SER A 156 -8.46 -5.22 5.42
N PHE A 157 -7.31 -5.60 5.97
CA PHE A 157 -6.02 -5.65 5.29
C PHE A 157 -5.46 -7.07 5.36
N SER A 158 -5.04 -7.60 4.22
CA SER A 158 -4.37 -8.90 4.11
C SER A 158 -2.88 -8.70 3.86
N GLY A 159 -2.06 -9.10 4.82
CA GLY A 159 -0.61 -8.94 4.82
C GLY A 159 0.11 -10.18 5.33
N ILE A 160 1.43 -10.10 5.43
CA ILE A 160 2.26 -11.25 5.80
C ILE A 160 2.31 -11.37 7.34
N PRO A 161 1.99 -12.54 7.93
CA PRO A 161 2.08 -12.75 9.37
C PRO A 161 3.45 -12.38 9.95
N GLY A 162 3.48 -11.80 11.14
CA GLY A 162 4.71 -11.39 11.85
C GLY A 162 5.40 -10.15 11.28
N THR A 163 4.86 -9.55 10.22
CA THR A 163 5.44 -8.34 9.59
C THR A 163 5.03 -7.08 10.35
N LYS A 164 5.97 -6.15 10.55
CA LYS A 164 5.68 -4.86 11.18
C LYS A 164 4.67 -4.08 10.34
N VAL A 165 3.71 -3.45 11.00
CA VAL A 165 2.65 -2.67 10.34
C VAL A 165 2.43 -1.34 11.04
N SER A 166 2.24 -0.29 10.24
CA SER A 166 1.72 1.00 10.69
C SER A 166 0.54 1.41 9.82
N ILE A 167 -0.58 1.78 10.44
CA ILE A 167 -1.79 2.25 9.77
C ILE A 167 -2.12 3.66 10.26
N THR A 168 -2.24 4.59 9.33
CA THR A 168 -2.67 5.97 9.58
C THR A 168 -4.11 6.15 9.11
N MET A 169 -5.00 6.52 10.02
CA MET A 169 -6.42 6.77 9.72
C MET A 169 -6.67 8.28 9.48
N PRO A 170 -7.59 8.66 8.57
CA PRO A 170 -7.91 10.06 8.34
C PRO A 170 -8.63 10.69 9.55
N GLU A 171 -8.53 12.01 9.68
CA GLU A 171 -9.08 12.76 10.83
C GLU A 171 -10.60 12.68 11.00
N THR A 172 -11.31 12.36 9.92
CA THR A 172 -12.77 12.25 9.83
C THR A 172 -13.33 10.95 10.42
N ILE A 173 -12.45 10.12 11.00
CA ILE A 173 -12.75 8.77 11.44
C ILE A 173 -12.33 8.55 12.90
N GLU A 174 -13.20 7.88 13.63
CA GLU A 174 -12.94 7.37 14.97
C GLU A 174 -12.81 5.85 14.91
N VAL A 175 -11.63 5.33 15.28
CA VAL A 175 -11.39 3.88 15.38
C VAL A 175 -12.04 3.35 16.64
N THR A 176 -12.95 2.38 16.48
CA THR A 176 -13.69 1.77 17.59
C THR A 176 -13.10 0.45 18.03
N ALA A 177 -12.53 -0.33 17.10
CA ALA A 177 -11.82 -1.57 17.42
C ALA A 177 -10.76 -1.92 16.37
N VAL A 178 -9.72 -2.62 16.80
CA VAL A 178 -8.67 -3.16 15.92
C VAL A 178 -8.40 -4.61 16.29
N ASN A 179 -8.57 -5.50 15.31
CA ASN A 179 -8.34 -6.94 15.43
C ASN A 179 -7.18 -7.37 14.52
N GLY A 180 -6.46 -8.42 14.92
CA GLY A 180 -5.42 -9.03 14.09
C GLY A 180 -4.06 -8.32 14.11
N VAL A 181 -3.86 -7.37 15.02
CA VAL A 181 -2.56 -6.72 15.28
C VAL A 181 -1.98 -7.24 16.59
N GLU A 182 -0.80 -7.83 16.53
CA GLU A 182 0.00 -8.25 17.68
C GLU A 182 0.90 -7.10 18.15
N ASN A 183 1.24 -7.06 19.44
CA ASN A 183 2.02 -5.97 20.07
C ASN A 183 1.49 -4.56 19.76
N LYS A 184 0.16 -4.43 19.67
CA LYS A 184 -0.49 -3.22 19.14
C LYS A 184 -0.32 -2.00 20.05
N THR A 185 -0.04 -0.87 19.44
CA THR A 185 -0.11 0.46 20.04
C THR A 185 -1.04 1.33 19.21
N ILE A 186 -1.97 2.01 19.88
CA ILE A 186 -2.89 2.96 19.25
C ILE A 186 -2.65 4.33 19.88
N THR A 187 -2.36 5.33 19.05
CA THR A 187 -2.12 6.70 19.50
C THR A 187 -2.96 7.65 18.67
N ARG A 188 -3.53 8.67 19.31
CA ARG A 188 -4.30 9.72 18.62
C ARG A 188 -3.60 11.06 18.82
N ILE A 189 -3.18 11.68 17.72
CA ILE A 189 -2.50 12.99 17.70
C ILE A 189 -3.24 13.86 16.70
N ASN A 190 -3.65 15.07 17.10
CA ASN A 190 -4.34 16.02 16.22
C ASN A 190 -5.53 15.39 15.45
N ARG A 191 -6.36 14.58 16.12
CA ARG A 191 -7.52 13.84 15.56
C ARG A 191 -7.17 12.72 14.56
N ILE A 192 -5.90 12.52 14.24
CA ILE A 192 -5.41 11.39 13.42
C ILE A 192 -5.11 10.22 14.35
N THR A 193 -5.58 9.03 13.99
CA THR A 193 -5.29 7.79 14.73
C THR A 193 -4.18 7.01 14.03
N TYR A 194 -3.14 6.67 14.78
CA TYR A 194 -2.03 5.84 14.36
C TYR A 194 -2.14 4.48 15.05
N ILE A 195 -2.10 3.41 14.27
CA ILE A 195 -2.09 2.02 14.76
C ILE A 195 -0.74 1.44 14.35
N THR A 196 0.01 0.90 15.31
CA THR A 196 1.30 0.24 15.06
C THR A 196 1.33 -1.12 15.74
N GLY A 197 2.12 -2.04 15.21
CA GLY A 197 2.30 -3.38 15.77
C GLY A 197 2.80 -4.33 14.68
N GLU A 198 2.36 -5.58 14.76
CA GLU A 198 2.69 -6.62 13.78
C GLU A 198 1.41 -7.29 13.27
N PHE A 199 1.42 -7.74 12.01
CA PHE A 199 0.36 -8.63 11.52
C PHE A 199 0.33 -9.90 12.37
N GLY A 200 -0.83 -10.22 12.94
CA GLY A 200 -0.96 -11.46 13.70
C GLY A 200 -0.84 -12.70 12.82
N ASN A 201 -0.81 -13.87 13.45
CA ASN A 201 -0.60 -15.17 12.79
C ASN A 201 -1.49 -15.48 11.57
N LYS A 202 -2.66 -14.83 11.43
CA LYS A 202 -3.57 -15.01 10.29
C LYS A 202 -3.23 -14.12 9.08
N GLY A 203 -2.34 -13.15 9.24
CA GLY A 203 -2.02 -12.19 8.17
C GLY A 203 -3.21 -11.29 7.79
N GLN A 204 -4.14 -11.06 8.72
CA GLN A 204 -5.32 -10.24 8.47
C GLN A 204 -5.54 -9.28 9.64
N ILE A 205 -5.67 -8.00 9.31
CA ILE A 205 -6.06 -6.93 10.23
C ILE A 205 -7.45 -6.47 9.86
N THR A 206 -8.29 -6.18 10.85
CA THR A 206 -9.58 -5.51 10.62
C THR A 206 -9.68 -4.31 11.56
N VAL A 207 -9.90 -3.14 10.98
CA VAL A 207 -10.13 -1.88 11.69
C VAL A 207 -11.61 -1.55 11.60
N HIS A 208 -12.28 -1.46 12.75
CA HIS A 208 -13.66 -1.00 12.88
C HIS A 208 -13.64 0.48 13.21
N TYR A 209 -14.57 1.23 12.61
CA TYR A 209 -14.58 2.67 12.74
C TYR A 209 -15.96 3.28 12.56
N ASN A 210 -16.12 4.49 13.10
CA ASN A 210 -17.28 5.36 12.92
C ASN A 210 -16.88 6.68 12.27
N SER A 211 -17.79 7.26 11.50
CA SER A 211 -17.64 8.62 10.98
C SER A 211 -17.84 9.64 12.09
N THR A 212 -16.92 10.60 12.22
CA THR A 212 -17.05 11.72 13.15
C THR A 212 -17.86 12.89 12.55
N HIS A 213 -18.22 12.82 11.26
CA HIS A 213 -19.05 13.83 10.59
C HIS A 213 -20.51 13.84 11.04
N ILE A 214 -20.98 12.82 11.76
CA ILE A 214 -22.41 12.65 12.12
C ILE A 214 -22.86 13.63 13.22
N ASN A 215 -21.94 14.32 13.92
CA ASN A 215 -22.28 15.15 15.08
C ASN A 215 -22.50 16.65 14.79
N SER A 216 -22.51 17.10 13.53
CA SER A 216 -22.67 18.53 13.20
C SER A 216 -24.00 18.94 12.56
N GLU A 217 -24.91 18.00 12.23
CA GLU A 217 -26.17 18.34 11.52
C GLU A 217 -27.46 17.98 12.28
N SER A 218 -27.39 17.44 13.51
CA SER A 218 -28.59 17.12 14.30
C SER A 218 -28.83 18.09 15.45
N ASN A 219 -28.79 19.41 15.19
CA ASN A 219 -29.35 20.45 16.06
C ASN A 219 -29.47 21.79 15.30
N SER A 220 -30.44 21.91 14.41
CA SER A 220 -31.05 23.20 14.10
C SER A 220 -32.49 22.99 13.62
N ASP A 221 -33.41 22.88 14.58
CA ASP A 221 -34.81 23.19 14.33
C ASP A 221 -34.95 24.66 13.94
N THR A 222 -35.69 24.89 12.85
CA THR A 222 -36.33 26.15 12.42
C THR A 222 -35.44 27.38 12.23
N LEU A 223 -35.33 27.83 10.98
CA LEU A 223 -35.96 29.06 10.49
C LEU A 223 -35.92 29.04 8.95
N GLU A 224 -37.11 29.05 8.35
CA GLU A 224 -37.31 29.44 6.96
C GLU A 224 -36.76 30.86 6.77
N ASP A 225 -35.91 31.06 5.76
CA ASP A 225 -35.84 32.34 5.08
C ASP A 225 -35.30 32.16 3.65
N ASP A 226 -36.03 32.78 2.73
CA ASP A 226 -35.88 32.75 1.29
C ASP A 226 -34.46 33.11 0.81
N ILE A 227 -33.80 32.18 0.12
CA ILE A 227 -32.68 32.50 -0.78
C ILE A 227 -32.97 31.91 -2.17
N LYS A 228 -33.30 32.81 -3.10
CA LYS A 228 -33.42 32.51 -4.53
C LYS A 228 -32.11 31.95 -5.07
N ILE A 229 -32.18 30.74 -5.62
CA ILE A 229 -31.09 30.08 -6.34
C ILE A 229 -30.85 30.79 -7.67
N GLN A 230 -29.76 31.55 -7.78
CA GLN A 230 -29.19 31.98 -9.06
C GLN A 230 -28.37 30.81 -9.62
N LYS A 231 -28.72 30.32 -10.83
CA LYS A 231 -28.01 29.23 -11.50
C LYS A 231 -26.52 29.56 -11.67
N PRO A 232 -25.58 28.64 -11.37
CA PRO A 232 -24.17 28.86 -11.67
C PRO A 232 -23.93 28.85 -13.19
N VAL A 233 -23.24 29.89 -13.66
CA VAL A 233 -22.72 30.05 -15.01
C VAL A 233 -21.55 29.07 -15.20
N ASP A 234 -21.53 28.35 -16.33
CA ASP A 234 -20.50 27.38 -16.70
C ASP A 234 -19.10 28.01 -16.80
N ILE A 235 -18.23 27.76 -15.82
CA ILE A 235 -16.84 28.24 -15.79
C ILE A 235 -15.88 27.29 -16.56
N ILE A 236 -16.36 26.14 -17.04
CA ILE A 236 -15.51 25.11 -17.63
C ILE A 236 -15.09 25.44 -19.09
N ASP A 237 -15.83 26.29 -19.80
CA ASP A 237 -15.60 26.56 -21.23
C ASP A 237 -14.50 27.61 -21.52
N THR A 238 -14.10 28.40 -20.51
CA THR A 238 -13.09 29.46 -20.68
C THR A 238 -11.66 28.95 -20.47
N PHE A 239 -11.48 27.84 -19.75
CA PHE A 239 -10.14 27.32 -19.41
C PHE A 239 -9.53 26.47 -20.54
N PHE A 240 -10.34 25.74 -21.31
CA PHE A 240 -9.86 24.90 -22.42
C PHE A 240 -9.55 25.68 -23.71
N LYS A 241 -10.09 26.89 -23.89
CA LYS A 241 -9.82 27.73 -25.07
C LYS A 241 -8.44 28.41 -25.05
N ASN A 242 -7.79 28.53 -23.90
CA ASN A 242 -6.51 29.24 -23.76
C ASN A 242 -5.27 28.35 -23.79
N ILE A 243 -5.41 27.02 -23.87
CA ILE A 243 -4.27 26.08 -23.90
C ILE A 243 -3.99 25.56 -25.33
N CYS A 244 -4.92 25.68 -26.28
CA CYS A 244 -4.73 25.18 -27.66
C CYS A 244 -4.25 26.22 -28.69
N THR A 245 -3.81 27.41 -28.28
CA THR A 245 -3.33 28.47 -29.21
C THR A 245 -1.83 28.79 -29.10
N VAL A 246 -1.04 28.00 -28.37
CA VAL A 246 0.42 28.18 -28.28
C VAL A 246 1.14 26.91 -28.74
N SER A 247 0.97 26.52 -30.01
CA SER A 247 2.00 25.80 -30.79
C SER A 247 1.58 25.64 -32.25
N VAL A 248 1.29 26.73 -32.97
CA VAL A 248 1.50 26.81 -34.43
C VAL A 248 1.67 28.29 -34.79
N ASN A 249 2.92 28.75 -34.88
CA ASN A 249 3.42 29.58 -36.00
C ASN A 249 4.82 30.14 -35.73
N LYS A 250 5.77 29.63 -36.54
CA LYS A 250 6.88 30.32 -37.23
C LYS A 250 7.95 31.00 -36.35
N GLN A 251 9.23 30.83 -36.62
CA GLN A 251 9.88 30.83 -37.93
C GLN A 251 11.29 30.24 -37.83
#